data_AF-A0A0R3WJ84-F1
#
_entry.id   AF-A0A0R3WJ84-F1
#
_cell.length_a   1.000
_cell.length_b   1.000
_cell.length_c   1.000
_cell.angle_alpha   90.00
_cell.angle_beta   90.00
_cell.angle_gamma   90.00
#
_symmetry.space_group_name_H-M   'P 1'
#
loop_
_entity.id
_entity.type
_entity.pdbx_description
1 polymer ?
#
loop_
_entity_poly.entity_id
_entity_poly.type
_entity_poly.pdbx_seq_one_letter_code
_entity_poly.pdbx_strand_id
1 'polypeptide(L)'
;MSSKERPSDEAETFVKALRLIVLASGDYFILTGTVSDLVVEALQQHCEYLAQAFRSLLGNSVSPLTLPRLINSLADCKLHLSRILTYLSTYALTSNDLENPDPLAFYGTSTKALSVFRAECEKLHIDLENSISLPSFHLLITGQHMRMQRIDGFVANVATTEQYLEFTRLRQRARLLGQPFDIWLARAGLSIQRCASGSDVIPIFAYLVTLCLRDVIDLALANRQRFGIDLYSQMTAVELQQASLGIRQMKGYL
;
A
#
# COMPACT_ATOMS: atom_id res chain seq x y z
N MET A 1 -37.21 15.54 1.32
CA MET A 1 -36.21 15.42 2.40
C MET A 1 -34.86 15.13 1.76
N SER A 2 -33.92 16.04 2.00
CA SER A 2 -32.66 16.24 1.28
C SER A 2 -31.66 15.10 1.53
N SER A 3 -31.08 14.55 0.46
CA SER A 3 -29.91 13.66 0.51
C SER A 3 -28.88 14.14 -0.52
N LYS A 4 -28.11 15.15 -0.16
CA LYS A 4 -27.04 15.71 -1.01
C LYS A 4 -25.79 16.18 -0.24
N GLU A 5 -25.50 15.58 0.91
CA GLU A 5 -24.27 15.87 1.71
C GLU A 5 -23.16 14.81 1.59
N ARG A 6 -23.35 13.72 0.85
CA ARG A 6 -22.39 12.58 0.82
C ARG A 6 -21.02 12.80 0.14
N PRO A 7 -20.85 13.66 -0.90
CA PRO A 7 -19.57 13.68 -1.62
C PRO A 7 -18.41 14.33 -0.85
N SER A 8 -18.67 15.26 0.08
CA SER A 8 -17.60 15.95 0.83
C SER A 8 -16.97 15.06 1.89
N ASP A 9 -17.77 14.25 2.57
CA ASP A 9 -17.33 13.37 3.67
C ASP A 9 -16.51 12.16 3.16
N GLU A 10 -16.87 11.61 2.00
CA GLU A 10 -16.09 10.56 1.33
C GLU A 10 -14.73 11.09 0.86
N ALA A 11 -14.71 12.29 0.26
CA ALA A 11 -13.46 12.91 -0.17
C ALA A 11 -12.52 13.17 1.02
N GLU A 12 -13.05 13.71 2.12
CA GLU A 12 -12.29 13.96 3.34
C GLU A 12 -11.74 12.66 3.96
N THR A 13 -12.57 11.62 4.06
CA THR A 13 -12.17 10.32 4.58
C THR A 13 -11.00 9.72 3.78
N PHE A 14 -11.06 9.81 2.45
CA PHE A 14 -10.02 9.31 1.58
C PHE A 14 -8.71 10.11 1.72
N VAL A 15 -8.80 11.45 1.68
CA VAL A 15 -7.66 12.36 1.86
C VAL A 15 -6.98 12.14 3.22
N LYS A 16 -7.76 11.91 4.28
CA LYS A 16 -7.24 11.58 5.61
C LYS A 16 -6.43 10.29 5.61
N ALA A 17 -6.88 9.25 4.90
CA ALA A 17 -6.12 8.00 4.79
C ALA A 17 -4.78 8.20 4.05
N LEU A 18 -4.77 8.99 2.98
CA LEU A 18 -3.53 9.34 2.27
C LEU A 18 -2.55 10.13 3.15
N ARG A 19 -3.07 11.09 3.94
CA ARG A 19 -2.28 11.85 4.91
C ARG A 19 -1.61 10.93 5.93
N LEU A 20 -2.34 9.93 6.46
CA LEU A 20 -1.77 8.96 7.39
C LEU A 20 -0.67 8.10 6.76
N ILE A 21 -0.77 7.75 5.47
CA ILE A 21 0.28 7.01 4.75
C ILE A 21 1.58 7.82 4.66
N VAL A 22 1.47 9.13 4.37
CA VAL A 22 2.63 10.03 4.36
C VAL A 22 3.25 10.13 5.75
N LEU A 23 2.44 10.42 6.78
CA LEU A 23 2.90 10.52 8.18
C LEU A 23 3.60 9.24 8.65
N ALA A 24 3.03 8.08 8.33
CA ALA A 24 3.56 6.77 8.74
C ALA A 24 4.92 6.45 8.12
N SER A 25 5.37 7.24 7.15
CA SER A 25 6.66 7.06 6.47
C SER A 25 7.82 7.78 7.18
N GLY A 26 7.62 8.20 8.43
CA GLY A 26 8.70 8.71 9.28
C GLY A 26 9.01 10.20 9.08
N ASP A 27 8.05 10.99 8.57
CA ASP A 27 8.13 12.44 8.60
C ASP A 27 7.85 12.95 10.04
N TYR A 28 8.83 12.80 10.93
CA TYR A 28 8.65 13.03 12.38
C TYR A 28 8.36 14.45 12.79
N PHE A 29 8.81 15.41 11.99
CA PHE A 29 8.53 16.83 12.21
C PHE A 29 7.03 17.14 12.14
N ILE A 30 6.18 16.16 11.79
CA ILE A 30 4.74 16.29 11.65
C ILE A 30 3.95 15.69 12.84
N LEU A 31 4.57 15.00 13.81
CA LEU A 31 3.82 14.66 15.03
C LEU A 31 3.38 15.90 15.82
N THR A 32 3.99 17.05 15.54
CA THR A 32 3.58 18.38 16.04
C THR A 32 3.09 19.33 14.92
N GLY A 33 3.00 18.86 13.67
CA GLY A 33 2.72 19.69 12.49
C GLY A 33 1.66 19.10 11.57
N THR A 34 1.43 19.72 10.42
CA THR A 34 0.50 19.23 9.39
C THR A 34 1.27 18.83 8.13
N VAL A 35 0.92 17.68 7.54
CA VAL A 35 1.37 17.36 6.17
C VAL A 35 0.79 18.41 5.23
N SER A 36 1.63 18.97 4.36
CA SER A 36 1.19 19.91 3.32
C SER A 36 0.11 19.27 2.44
N ASP A 37 -0.96 20.02 2.18
CA ASP A 37 -2.06 19.55 1.32
C ASP A 37 -1.56 19.23 -0.10
N LEU A 38 -0.55 19.96 -0.59
CA LEU A 38 0.07 19.70 -1.90
C LEU A 38 0.77 18.33 -1.96
N VAL A 39 1.35 17.88 -0.84
CA VAL A 39 1.98 16.55 -0.75
C VAL A 39 0.91 15.46 -0.81
N VAL A 40 -0.21 15.67 -0.11
CA VAL A 40 -1.34 14.74 -0.13
C VAL A 40 -1.99 14.71 -1.51
N GLU A 41 -2.13 15.85 -2.17
CA GLU A 41 -2.64 15.97 -3.54
C GLU A 41 -1.73 15.24 -4.53
N ALA A 42 -0.40 15.40 -4.43
CA ALA A 42 0.55 14.66 -5.27
C ALA A 42 0.40 13.13 -5.11
N LEU A 43 0.20 12.66 -3.87
CA LEU A 43 -0.06 11.24 -3.61
C LEU A 43 -1.42 10.79 -4.16
N GLN A 44 -2.44 11.64 -4.05
CA GLN A 44 -3.77 11.38 -4.62
C GLN A 44 -3.70 11.23 -6.15
N GLN A 45 -2.97 12.10 -6.85
CA GLN A 45 -2.77 12.01 -8.30
C GLN A 45 -2.08 10.70 -8.70
N HIS A 46 -1.13 10.20 -7.89
CA HIS A 46 -0.58 8.86 -8.11
C HIS A 46 -1.62 7.76 -7.84
N CYS A 47 -2.44 7.92 -6.81
CA CYS A 47 -3.50 6.98 -6.48
C CYS A 47 -4.56 6.84 -7.60
N GLU A 48 -4.87 7.95 -8.28
CA GLU A 48 -5.74 7.96 -9.46
C GLU A 48 -5.12 7.25 -10.67
N TYR A 49 -3.80 7.42 -10.87
CA TYR A 49 -3.07 6.60 -11.85
C TYR A 49 -3.15 5.10 -11.50
N LEU A 50 -2.92 4.72 -10.24
CA LEU A 50 -3.04 3.31 -9.81
C LEU A 50 -4.44 2.76 -10.09
N ALA A 51 -5.49 3.56 -9.85
CA ALA A 51 -6.87 3.16 -10.13
C ALA A 51 -7.06 2.81 -11.62
N GLN A 52 -6.53 3.64 -12.52
CA GLN A 52 -6.58 3.39 -13.97
C GLN A 52 -5.73 2.18 -14.38
N ALA A 53 -4.50 2.07 -13.85
CA ALA A 53 -3.59 0.97 -14.15
C ALA A 53 -4.18 -0.39 -13.71
N PHE A 54 -4.66 -0.49 -12.46
CA PHE A 54 -5.31 -1.72 -11.99
C PHE A 54 -6.62 -2.02 -12.73
N ARG A 55 -7.39 -1.00 -13.12
CA ARG A 55 -8.56 -1.23 -13.97
C ARG A 55 -8.16 -1.84 -15.32
N SER A 56 -7.09 -1.34 -15.94
CA SER A 56 -6.55 -1.88 -17.19
C SER A 56 -6.10 -3.34 -17.03
N LEU A 57 -5.35 -3.65 -15.96
CA LEU A 57 -4.85 -4.99 -15.66
C LEU A 57 -5.98 -6.00 -15.37
N LEU A 58 -6.95 -5.60 -14.54
CA LEU A 58 -8.03 -6.50 -14.12
C LEU A 58 -9.16 -6.62 -15.16
N GLY A 59 -9.19 -5.70 -16.13
CA GLY A 59 -10.21 -5.62 -17.18
C GLY A 59 -11.60 -5.19 -16.68
N ASN A 60 -12.49 -4.89 -17.63
CA ASN A 60 -13.91 -4.62 -17.37
C ASN A 60 -14.66 -5.95 -17.17
N SER A 61 -14.49 -6.61 -16.03
CA SER A 61 -15.26 -7.82 -15.75
C SER A 61 -16.50 -7.52 -14.92
N VAL A 62 -17.60 -8.16 -15.29
CA VAL A 62 -18.84 -8.26 -14.50
C VAL A 62 -18.65 -9.20 -13.30
N SER A 63 -17.67 -10.11 -13.35
CA SER A 63 -17.41 -11.09 -12.30
C SER A 63 -16.63 -10.50 -11.12
N PRO A 64 -16.89 -10.95 -9.88
CA PRO A 64 -16.18 -10.49 -8.70
C PRO A 64 -14.69 -10.80 -8.78
N LEU A 65 -13.86 -9.95 -8.17
CA LEU A 65 -12.43 -10.19 -8.04
C LEU A 65 -12.21 -11.39 -7.09
N THR A 66 -11.37 -12.33 -7.50
CA THR A 66 -10.94 -13.48 -6.70
C THR A 66 -9.42 -13.52 -6.63
N LEU A 67 -8.85 -14.23 -5.64
CA LEU A 67 -7.40 -14.36 -5.51
C LEU A 67 -6.74 -14.97 -6.77
N PRO A 68 -7.23 -16.08 -7.36
CA PRO A 68 -6.69 -16.60 -8.62
C PRO A 68 -6.71 -15.58 -9.77
N ARG A 69 -7.80 -14.81 -9.89
CA ARG A 69 -7.90 -13.79 -10.94
C ARG A 69 -6.91 -12.64 -10.71
N LEU A 70 -6.73 -12.21 -9.45
CA LEU A 70 -5.73 -11.21 -9.09
C LEU A 70 -4.32 -11.69 -9.43
N ILE A 71 -3.97 -12.93 -9.09
CA ILE A 71 -2.67 -13.54 -9.41
C ILE A 71 -2.46 -13.59 -10.92
N ASN A 72 -3.44 -14.10 -11.67
CA ASN A 72 -3.36 -14.19 -13.12
C ASN A 72 -3.18 -12.82 -13.79
N SER A 73 -3.87 -11.79 -13.28
CA SER A 73 -3.74 -10.41 -13.81
C SER A 73 -2.40 -9.76 -13.49
N LEU A 74 -1.67 -10.30 -12.50
CA LEU A 74 -0.36 -9.83 -12.05
C LEU A 74 0.77 -10.78 -12.44
N ALA A 75 0.55 -11.72 -13.37
CA ALA A 75 1.53 -12.75 -13.73
C ALA A 75 2.90 -12.14 -14.13
N ASP A 76 2.90 -11.00 -14.82
CA ASP A 76 4.11 -10.29 -15.23
C ASP A 76 4.66 -9.32 -14.16
N CYS A 77 3.91 -9.09 -13.08
CA CYS A 77 4.23 -8.13 -12.01
C CYS A 77 4.81 -8.84 -10.78
N LYS A 78 5.99 -9.46 -10.95
CA LYS A 78 6.62 -10.31 -9.91
C LYS A 78 6.80 -9.61 -8.55
N LEU A 79 7.05 -8.30 -8.53
CA LEU A 79 7.11 -7.51 -7.29
C LEU A 79 5.81 -7.61 -6.49
N HIS A 80 4.67 -7.45 -7.16
CA HIS A 80 3.36 -7.49 -6.53
C HIS A 80 2.98 -8.91 -6.10
N LEU A 81 3.31 -9.93 -6.88
CA LEU A 81 3.12 -11.32 -6.46
C LEU A 81 3.96 -11.69 -5.23
N SER A 82 5.21 -11.23 -5.16
CA SER A 82 6.05 -11.38 -3.97
C SER A 82 5.42 -10.71 -2.75
N ARG A 83 4.81 -9.52 -2.90
CA ARG A 83 4.09 -8.84 -1.81
C ARG A 83 2.84 -9.59 -1.36
N ILE A 84 2.08 -10.19 -2.28
CA ILE A 84 0.95 -11.07 -1.92
C ILE A 84 1.47 -12.25 -1.10
N LEU A 85 2.55 -12.90 -1.53
CA LEU A 85 3.16 -14.00 -0.80
C LEU A 85 3.59 -13.58 0.61
N THR A 86 4.26 -12.42 0.75
CA THR A 86 4.64 -11.87 2.06
C THR A 86 3.42 -11.60 2.92
N TYR A 87 2.37 -10.97 2.39
CA TYR A 87 1.13 -10.73 3.12
C TYR A 87 0.52 -12.04 3.63
N LEU A 88 0.32 -13.02 2.75
CA LEU A 88 -0.27 -14.31 3.10
C LEU A 88 0.59 -15.07 4.11
N SER A 89 1.91 -15.03 3.99
CA SER A 89 2.83 -15.72 4.90
C SER A 89 2.85 -15.08 6.29
N THR A 90 2.89 -13.74 6.38
CA THR A 90 2.89 -13.03 7.67
C THR A 90 1.55 -13.22 8.40
N TYR A 91 0.43 -13.12 7.69
CA TYR A 91 -0.90 -13.30 8.29
C TYR A 91 -1.23 -14.77 8.60
N ALA A 92 -0.65 -15.74 7.89
CA ALA A 92 -0.72 -17.15 8.26
C ALA A 92 0.02 -17.47 9.56
N LEU A 93 1.05 -16.69 9.90
CA LEU A 93 1.81 -16.86 11.14
C LEU A 93 1.11 -16.22 12.34
N THR A 94 0.45 -15.07 12.17
CA THR A 94 -0.24 -14.35 13.26
C THR A 94 -1.62 -14.92 13.61
N SER A 95 -2.23 -15.76 12.76
CA SER A 95 -3.53 -16.38 13.06
C SER A 95 -3.50 -17.44 14.18
N ASN A 96 -2.33 -17.71 14.76
CA ASN A 96 -2.17 -18.62 15.90
C ASN A 96 -2.03 -17.88 17.25
N ASP A 97 -2.07 -16.54 17.26
CA ASP A 97 -1.91 -15.76 18.48
C ASP A 97 -3.29 -15.49 19.13
N LEU A 98 -3.57 -16.15 20.27
CA LEU A 98 -4.86 -16.10 20.97
C LEU A 98 -5.03 -14.86 21.87
N GLU A 99 -3.94 -14.15 22.20
CA GLU A 99 -3.95 -13.12 23.25
C GLU A 99 -4.30 -11.71 22.77
N ASN A 100 -4.29 -11.45 21.46
CA ASN A 100 -4.66 -10.14 20.88
C ASN A 100 -5.38 -10.31 19.53
N PRO A 101 -6.69 -10.62 19.53
CA PRO A 101 -7.44 -10.70 18.28
C PRO A 101 -7.59 -9.30 17.70
N ASP A 102 -6.89 -9.01 16.59
CA ASP A 102 -7.33 -7.93 15.70
C ASP A 102 -8.73 -8.36 15.19
N PRO A 103 -9.80 -7.59 15.43
CA PRO A 103 -11.14 -7.94 14.95
C PRO A 103 -11.23 -8.00 13.41
N LEU A 104 -10.17 -7.58 12.70
CA LEU A 104 -10.00 -7.73 11.26
C LEU A 104 -9.02 -8.85 10.87
N ALA A 105 -8.41 -9.56 11.83
CA ALA A 105 -7.52 -10.69 11.56
C ALA A 105 -8.34 -11.93 11.18
N PHE A 106 -7.98 -12.49 10.03
CA PHE A 106 -8.54 -13.70 9.48
C PHE A 106 -8.02 -14.94 10.23
N TYR A 107 -8.78 -15.40 11.21
CA TYR A 107 -8.53 -16.69 11.85
C TYR A 107 -9.06 -17.82 10.95
N GLY A 108 -8.18 -18.53 10.24
CA GLY A 108 -8.47 -19.82 9.58
C GLY A 108 -8.44 -19.86 8.04
N THR A 109 -8.54 -18.73 7.33
CA THR A 109 -8.52 -18.69 5.84
C THR A 109 -7.13 -18.44 5.23
N SER A 110 -6.17 -17.97 6.02
CA SER A 110 -4.82 -17.60 5.57
C SER A 110 -4.06 -18.78 4.96
N THR A 111 -4.10 -19.96 5.58
CA THR A 111 -3.45 -21.19 5.08
C THR A 111 -4.05 -21.68 3.76
N LYS A 112 -5.36 -21.55 3.60
CA LYS A 112 -6.06 -21.88 2.35
C LYS A 112 -5.77 -20.87 1.24
N ALA A 113 -5.72 -19.58 1.57
CA ALA A 113 -5.35 -18.55 0.61
C ALA A 113 -3.90 -18.73 0.14
N LEU A 114 -2.98 -19.11 1.04
CA LEU A 114 -1.59 -19.42 0.69
C LEU A 114 -1.47 -20.66 -0.21
N SER A 115 -2.24 -21.72 0.04
CA SER A 115 -2.24 -22.89 -0.85
C SER A 115 -2.81 -22.58 -2.23
N VAL A 116 -3.91 -21.81 -2.30
CA VAL A 116 -4.47 -21.31 -3.56
C VAL A 116 -3.45 -20.44 -4.30
N PHE A 117 -2.74 -19.57 -3.59
CA PHE A 117 -1.70 -18.72 -4.20
C PHE A 117 -0.59 -19.55 -4.84
N ARG A 118 -0.07 -20.55 -4.11
CA ARG A 118 0.99 -21.44 -4.61
C ARG A 118 0.52 -22.25 -5.82
N ALA A 119 -0.68 -22.82 -5.75
CA ALA A 119 -1.25 -23.61 -6.85
C ALA A 119 -1.44 -22.78 -8.13
N GLU A 120 -1.92 -21.54 -8.02
CA GLU A 120 -2.06 -20.67 -9.20
C GLU A 120 -0.71 -20.19 -9.73
N CYS A 121 0.28 -19.91 -8.88
CA CYS A 121 1.64 -19.60 -9.34
C CYS A 121 2.28 -20.78 -10.08
N GLU A 122 2.13 -22.01 -9.57
CA GLU A 122 2.64 -23.23 -10.20
C GLU A 122 1.99 -23.45 -11.58
N LYS A 123 0.66 -23.33 -11.65
CA LYS A 123 -0.11 -23.43 -12.90
C LYS A 123 0.30 -22.39 -13.94
N LEU A 124 0.66 -21.19 -13.52
CA LEU A 124 1.10 -20.10 -14.40
C LEU A 124 2.62 -20.11 -14.64
N HIS A 125 3.36 -21.09 -14.10
CA HIS A 125 4.82 -21.19 -14.17
C HIS A 125 5.56 -19.94 -13.66
N ILE A 126 5.05 -19.35 -12.58
CA ILE A 126 5.62 -18.15 -11.96
C ILE A 126 6.66 -18.56 -10.92
N ASP A 127 7.93 -18.30 -11.22
CA ASP A 127 9.02 -18.39 -10.26
C ASP A 127 9.26 -17.04 -9.55
N LEU A 128 9.16 -17.06 -8.22
CA LEU A 128 9.35 -15.94 -7.30
C LEU A 128 10.70 -15.98 -6.56
N GLU A 129 11.52 -17.03 -6.70
CA GLU A 129 12.77 -17.18 -5.91
C GLU A 129 13.79 -16.06 -6.18
N ASN A 130 13.67 -15.36 -7.32
CA ASN A 130 14.58 -14.28 -7.73
C ASN A 130 13.93 -12.91 -7.95
N SER A 131 12.65 -12.72 -7.62
CA SER A 131 11.87 -11.53 -8.03
C SER A 131 12.38 -10.19 -7.47
N ILE A 132 13.09 -10.20 -6.35
CA ILE A 132 13.56 -8.98 -5.65
C ILE A 132 14.90 -8.48 -6.21
N SER A 133 15.60 -9.28 -7.00
CA SER A 133 16.93 -8.95 -7.55
C SER A 133 16.92 -8.14 -8.86
N LEU A 134 15.74 -7.77 -9.36
CA LEU A 134 15.60 -6.98 -10.59
C LEU A 134 16.20 -5.57 -10.40
N PRO A 135 17.16 -5.14 -11.23
CA PRO A 135 17.79 -3.82 -11.13
C PRO A 135 16.78 -2.66 -11.11
N SER A 136 15.66 -2.83 -11.82
CA SER A 136 14.57 -1.85 -11.89
C SER A 136 13.96 -1.51 -10.53
N PHE A 137 13.98 -2.44 -9.56
CA PHE A 137 13.40 -2.24 -8.23
C PHE A 137 14.42 -1.83 -7.17
N HIS A 138 15.71 -1.76 -7.50
CA HIS A 138 16.77 -1.41 -6.55
C HIS A 138 16.52 -0.06 -5.86
N LEU A 139 16.00 0.92 -6.59
CA LEU A 139 15.66 2.24 -6.02
C LEU A 139 14.49 2.17 -5.04
N LEU A 140 13.49 1.32 -5.28
CA LEU A 140 12.39 1.11 -4.32
C LEU A 140 12.89 0.45 -3.04
N ILE A 141 13.77 -0.55 -3.18
CA ILE A 141 14.40 -1.22 -2.04
C ILE A 141 15.26 -0.22 -1.25
N THR A 142 16.10 0.56 -1.94
CA THR A 142 16.91 1.62 -1.30
C THR A 142 16.03 2.61 -0.54
N GLY A 143 14.95 3.06 -1.19
CA GLY A 143 13.96 3.95 -0.62
C GLY A 143 13.30 3.40 0.64
N GLN A 144 12.90 2.13 0.60
CA GLN A 144 12.34 1.43 1.76
C GLN A 144 13.33 1.39 2.92
N HIS A 145 14.62 1.14 2.66
CA HIS A 145 15.66 1.18 3.69
C HIS A 145 15.79 2.60 4.27
N MET A 146 15.81 3.65 3.44
CA MET A 146 15.84 5.04 3.91
C MET A 146 14.62 5.37 4.77
N ARG A 147 13.43 4.89 4.39
CA ARG A 147 12.21 5.05 5.21
C ARG A 147 12.33 4.33 6.54
N MET A 148 12.89 3.12 6.57
CA MET A 148 13.12 2.40 7.83
C MET A 148 14.15 3.12 8.70
N GLN A 149 15.25 3.62 8.13
CA GLN A 149 16.24 4.43 8.86
C GLN A 149 15.64 5.72 9.42
N ARG A 150 14.76 6.37 8.66
CA ARG A 150 13.91 7.43 9.19
C ARG A 150 13.17 6.89 10.40
N ILE A 151 12.32 5.85 10.24
CA ILE A 151 11.50 5.18 11.28
C ILE A 151 12.30 4.78 12.54
N ASP A 152 13.56 4.38 12.41
CA ASP A 152 14.38 4.03 13.57
C ASP A 152 14.95 5.29 14.25
N GLY A 153 15.25 6.33 13.46
CA GLY A 153 15.81 7.60 13.95
C GLY A 153 14.95 8.35 14.97
N PHE A 154 13.61 8.34 14.89
CA PHE A 154 12.74 8.95 15.92
C PHE A 154 12.64 8.09 17.12
N VAL A 155 12.45 6.78 16.91
CA VAL A 155 12.31 5.85 18.01
C VAL A 155 13.54 5.93 18.90
N ALA A 156 14.72 6.01 18.29
CA ALA A 156 15.98 6.09 19.02
C ALA A 156 16.28 7.49 19.60
N ASN A 157 16.00 8.57 18.87
CA ASN A 157 16.58 9.88 19.19
C ASN A 157 15.60 10.99 19.54
N VAL A 158 14.29 10.81 19.31
CA VAL A 158 13.31 11.93 19.37
C VAL A 158 12.08 11.59 20.19
N ALA A 159 11.55 10.37 20.07
CA ALA A 159 10.26 10.01 20.61
C ALA A 159 10.29 9.80 22.13
N THR A 160 9.33 10.40 22.83
CA THR A 160 8.92 9.87 24.13
C THR A 160 8.21 8.52 23.96
N THR A 161 8.08 7.74 25.03
CA THR A 161 7.30 6.48 25.02
C THR A 161 5.88 6.68 24.49
N GLU A 162 5.22 7.79 24.86
CA GLU A 162 3.86 8.12 24.40
C GLU A 162 3.83 8.39 22.90
N GLN A 163 4.76 9.19 22.40
CA GLN A 163 4.90 9.51 20.97
C GLN A 163 5.21 8.25 20.14
N TYR A 164 6.03 7.34 20.67
CA TYR A 164 6.29 6.05 20.06
C TYR A 164 5.02 5.19 19.93
N LEU A 165 4.22 5.10 21.01
CA LEU A 165 2.96 4.37 21.00
C LEU A 165 1.96 4.99 20.02
N GLU A 166 1.85 6.31 20.00
CA GLU A 166 0.99 7.02 19.03
C GLU A 166 1.42 6.76 17.59
N PHE A 167 2.73 6.84 17.31
CA PHE A 167 3.27 6.56 15.99
C PHE A 167 3.04 5.10 15.57
N THR A 168 3.17 4.15 16.50
CA THR A 168 2.85 2.74 16.25
C THR A 168 1.38 2.55 15.88
N ARG A 169 0.45 3.17 16.61
CA ARG A 169 -0.99 3.18 16.27
C ARG A 169 -1.26 3.87 14.94
N LEU A 170 -0.53 4.94 14.62
CA LEU A 170 -0.62 5.63 13.33
C LEU A 170 -0.21 4.70 12.19
N ARG A 171 0.92 3.98 12.30
CA ARG A 171 1.38 3.03 11.28
C ARG A 171 0.40 1.88 11.02
N GLN A 172 -0.27 1.40 12.07
CA GLN A 172 -1.31 0.38 11.96
C GLN A 172 -2.55 0.88 11.19
N ARG A 173 -2.88 2.17 11.34
CA ARG A 173 -4.03 2.82 10.67
C ARG A 173 -3.70 3.35 9.27
N ALA A 174 -2.42 3.57 8.96
CA ALA A 174 -1.94 4.14 7.70
C ALA A 174 -1.97 3.12 6.54
N ARG A 175 -3.18 2.73 6.16
CA ARG A 175 -3.49 1.79 5.08
C ARG A 175 -4.82 2.16 4.40
N LEU A 176 -4.92 1.89 3.10
CA LEU A 176 -6.19 1.95 2.38
C LEU A 176 -6.95 0.64 2.61
N LEU A 177 -7.65 0.53 3.74
CA LEU A 177 -8.52 -0.61 4.07
C LEU A 177 -9.84 -0.11 4.66
N GLY A 178 -10.94 -0.83 4.42
CA GLY A 178 -12.28 -0.40 4.82
C GLY A 178 -12.80 0.73 3.92
N GLN A 179 -13.46 1.73 4.51
CA GLN A 179 -14.12 2.82 3.77
C GLN A 179 -13.19 3.56 2.78
N PRO A 180 -11.93 3.94 3.12
CA PRO A 180 -11.02 4.55 2.15
C PRO A 180 -10.74 3.67 0.93
N PHE A 181 -10.69 2.36 1.11
CA PHE A 181 -10.49 1.43 0.00
C PHE A 181 -11.75 1.28 -0.85
N ASP A 182 -12.93 1.25 -0.23
CA ASP A 182 -14.21 1.21 -0.95
C ASP A 182 -14.36 2.45 -1.84
N ILE A 183 -13.98 3.63 -1.34
CA ILE A 183 -13.94 4.87 -2.13
C ILE A 183 -12.97 4.74 -3.31
N TRP A 184 -11.78 4.20 -3.07
CA TRP A 184 -10.79 3.99 -4.14
C TRP A 184 -11.30 3.00 -5.21
N LEU A 185 -11.92 1.89 -4.81
CA LEU A 185 -12.53 0.92 -5.72
C LEU A 185 -13.62 1.54 -6.58
N ALA A 186 -14.48 2.35 -5.98
CA ALA A 186 -15.52 3.10 -6.70
C ALA A 186 -14.90 4.05 -7.74
N ARG A 187 -13.83 4.77 -7.38
CA ARG A 187 -13.08 5.65 -8.31
C ARG A 187 -12.39 4.87 -9.42
N ALA A 188 -11.88 3.67 -9.14
CA ALA A 188 -11.33 2.77 -10.16
C ALA A 188 -12.43 2.19 -11.07
N GLY A 189 -13.70 2.29 -10.67
CA GLY A 189 -14.83 1.61 -11.31
C GLY A 189 -14.72 0.09 -11.22
N LEU A 190 -14.08 -0.41 -10.17
CA LEU A 190 -13.97 -1.82 -9.86
C LEU A 190 -15.10 -2.19 -8.89
N SER A 191 -16.08 -2.95 -9.37
CA SER A 191 -17.12 -3.52 -8.52
C SER A 191 -16.58 -4.78 -7.85
N ILE A 192 -16.43 -4.75 -6.53
CA ILE A 192 -16.08 -5.96 -5.77
C ILE A 192 -17.26 -6.33 -4.88
N GLN A 193 -17.90 -7.45 -5.21
CA GLN A 193 -18.94 -8.02 -4.35
C GLN A 193 -18.27 -8.63 -3.12
N ARG A 194 -18.62 -8.13 -1.93
CA ARG A 194 -18.30 -8.76 -0.65
C ARG A 194 -19.18 -10.01 -0.44
N CYS A 195 -19.09 -10.99 -1.33
CA CYS A 195 -19.60 -12.34 -1.06
C CYS A 195 -18.60 -13.09 -0.17
N ALA A 196 -19.07 -14.08 0.59
CA ALA A 196 -18.27 -14.86 1.54
C ALA A 196 -17.00 -15.53 0.95
N SER A 197 -16.88 -15.64 -0.37
CA SER A 197 -15.68 -16.15 -1.08
C SER A 197 -14.83 -15.06 -1.75
N GLY A 198 -15.36 -13.84 -1.92
CA GLY A 198 -14.67 -12.67 -2.47
C GLY A 198 -14.18 -11.69 -1.41
N SER A 199 -14.55 -11.87 -0.13
CA SER A 199 -14.05 -11.06 0.99
C SER A 199 -12.55 -11.16 1.18
N ASP A 200 -11.96 -12.31 0.86
CA ASP A 200 -10.59 -12.64 1.26
C ASP A 200 -9.54 -11.95 0.38
N VAL A 201 -9.90 -11.58 -0.86
CA VAL A 201 -8.99 -10.85 -1.77
C VAL A 201 -8.96 -9.36 -1.49
N ILE A 202 -10.00 -8.80 -0.88
CA ILE A 202 -10.11 -7.35 -0.60
C ILE A 202 -8.94 -6.85 0.28
N PRO A 203 -8.63 -7.46 1.43
CA PRO A 203 -7.50 -7.05 2.26
C PRO A 203 -6.16 -7.16 1.54
N ILE A 204 -5.97 -8.21 0.72
CA ILE A 204 -4.76 -8.42 -0.07
C ILE A 204 -4.60 -7.28 -1.08
N PHE A 205 -5.69 -6.93 -1.78
CA PHE A 205 -5.65 -5.88 -2.79
C PHE A 205 -5.47 -4.49 -2.16
N ALA A 206 -6.17 -4.21 -1.06
CA ALA A 206 -5.98 -3.04 -0.21
C ALA A 206 -4.52 -2.88 0.24
N TYR A 207 -3.91 -3.97 0.69
CA TYR A 207 -2.50 -4.02 1.06
C TYR A 207 -1.59 -3.68 -0.12
N LEU A 208 -1.81 -4.30 -1.28
CA LEU A 208 -1.03 -4.01 -2.49
C LEU A 208 -1.11 -2.54 -2.90
N VAL A 209 -2.31 -1.97 -2.99
CA VAL A 209 -2.49 -0.56 -3.37
C VAL A 209 -1.83 0.36 -2.34
N THR A 210 -1.93 0.04 -1.05
CA THR A 210 -1.22 0.76 0.01
C THR A 210 0.30 0.71 -0.20
N LEU A 211 0.85 -0.44 -0.57
CA LEU A 211 2.27 -0.56 -0.88
C LEU A 211 2.68 0.22 -2.13
N CYS A 212 1.85 0.25 -3.17
CA CYS A 212 2.14 1.05 -4.37
C CYS A 212 2.17 2.56 -4.05
N LEU A 213 1.34 3.05 -3.12
CA LEU A 213 1.43 4.43 -2.63
C LEU A 213 2.73 4.68 -1.84
N ARG A 214 3.11 3.69 -1.03
CA ARG A 214 4.37 3.71 -0.28
C ARG A 214 5.59 3.68 -1.18
N ASP A 215 5.51 3.04 -2.35
CA ASP A 215 6.60 3.03 -3.33
C ASP A 215 6.94 4.42 -3.87
N VAL A 216 5.94 5.30 -4.02
CA VAL A 216 6.18 6.71 -4.41
C VAL A 216 7.03 7.41 -3.36
N ILE A 217 6.71 7.17 -2.09
CA ILE A 217 7.45 7.72 -0.95
C ILE A 217 8.86 7.13 -0.91
N ASP A 218 8.97 5.82 -1.05
CA ASP A 218 10.25 5.12 -1.01
C ASP A 218 11.15 5.61 -2.17
N LEU A 219 10.64 5.72 -3.40
CA LEU A 219 11.40 6.26 -4.52
C LEU A 219 11.80 7.74 -4.32
N ALA A 220 10.93 8.56 -3.73
CA ALA A 220 11.27 9.94 -3.39
C ALA A 220 12.43 10.00 -2.39
N LEU A 221 12.43 9.14 -1.37
CA LEU A 221 13.52 9.04 -0.39
C LEU A 221 14.83 8.54 -1.01
N ALA A 222 14.77 7.56 -1.91
CA ALA A 222 15.94 7.09 -2.65
C ALA A 222 16.55 8.22 -3.50
N ASN A 223 15.70 9.01 -4.18
CA ASN A 223 16.15 10.15 -4.96
C ASN A 223 16.76 11.25 -4.08
N ARG A 224 16.18 11.54 -2.91
CA ARG A 224 16.77 12.46 -1.93
C ARG A 224 18.19 12.06 -1.55
N GLN A 225 18.39 10.80 -1.21
CA GLN A 225 19.72 10.28 -0.88
C GLN A 225 20.69 10.49 -2.05
N ARG A 226 20.27 10.21 -3.29
CA ARG A 226 21.11 10.40 -4.49
C ARG A 226 21.46 11.87 -4.76
N PHE A 227 20.57 12.79 -4.43
CA PHE A 227 20.78 14.23 -4.61
C PHE A 227 21.41 14.92 -3.40
N GLY A 228 21.72 14.18 -2.32
CA GLY A 228 22.27 14.77 -1.09
C GLY A 228 21.27 15.68 -0.35
N ILE A 229 19.98 15.48 -0.56
CA ILE A 229 18.93 16.19 0.16
C ILE A 229 18.80 15.58 1.55
N ASP A 230 18.65 16.44 2.56
CA ASP A 230 18.49 15.99 3.95
C ASP A 230 17.31 15.02 4.08
N LEU A 231 17.64 13.79 4.47
CA LEU A 231 16.69 12.73 4.72
C LEU A 231 15.88 12.96 5.99
N TYR A 232 16.08 14.00 6.77
CA TYR A 232 15.22 14.30 7.92
C TYR A 232 14.19 15.39 7.61
N SER A 233 14.42 16.25 6.61
CA SER A 233 13.46 17.27 6.15
C SER A 233 12.11 16.70 5.64
N GLN A 234 11.01 17.46 5.76
CA GLN A 234 9.69 17.04 5.24
C GLN A 234 9.73 16.82 3.72
N MET A 235 8.98 15.83 3.22
CA MET A 235 8.83 15.62 1.78
C MET A 235 8.01 16.73 1.10
N THR A 236 8.35 17.03 -0.14
CA THR A 236 7.66 18.01 -0.97
C THR A 236 6.79 17.33 -2.03
N ALA A 237 5.79 18.07 -2.53
CA ALA A 237 4.90 17.59 -3.58
C ALA A 237 5.67 17.27 -4.88
N VAL A 238 6.67 18.09 -5.23
CA VAL A 238 7.48 17.92 -6.44
C VAL A 238 8.25 16.60 -6.41
N GLU A 239 8.79 16.22 -5.25
CA GLU A 239 9.52 14.95 -5.09
C GLU A 239 8.59 13.74 -5.28
N LEU A 240 7.36 13.80 -4.76
CA LEU A 240 6.36 12.75 -4.98
C LEU A 240 5.88 12.70 -6.44
N GLN A 241 5.72 13.84 -7.10
CA GLN A 241 5.37 13.89 -8.53
C GLN A 241 6.46 13.27 -9.40
N GLN A 242 7.74 13.60 -9.14
CA GLN A 242 8.87 13.01 -9.84
C GLN A 242 9.00 11.51 -9.59
N ALA A 243 8.82 11.06 -8.34
CA ALA A 243 8.80 9.65 -8.01
C ALA A 243 7.64 8.90 -8.71
N SER A 244 6.44 9.50 -8.71
CA SER A 244 5.27 8.98 -9.42
C SER A 244 5.57 8.77 -10.92
N LEU A 245 6.21 9.74 -11.57
CA LEU A 245 6.64 9.60 -12.97
C LEU A 245 7.66 8.48 -13.16
N GLY A 246 8.64 8.36 -12.27
CA GLY A 246 9.63 7.28 -12.31
C GLY A 246 9.00 5.89 -12.19
N ILE A 247 8.02 5.73 -11.30
CA ILE A 247 7.26 4.47 -11.15
C ILE A 247 6.48 4.14 -12.43
N ARG A 248 5.79 5.13 -13.03
CA ARG A 248 5.01 4.95 -14.27
C ARG A 248 5.86 4.47 -15.46
N GLN A 249 7.16 4.76 -15.43
CA GLN A 249 8.12 4.38 -16.47
C GLN A 249 8.83 3.05 -16.16
N MET A 250 8.60 2.48 -14.98
CA MET A 250 9.28 1.27 -14.53
C MET A 250 8.67 0.03 -15.18
N LYS A 251 9.46 -0.63 -16.03
CA LYS A 251 9.02 -1.85 -16.73
C LYS A 251 8.68 -2.95 -15.73
N GLY A 252 7.47 -3.53 -15.87
CA GLY A 252 7.00 -4.63 -15.04
C GLY A 252 6.50 -4.22 -13.65
N TYR A 253 6.23 -2.92 -13.45
CA TYR A 253 5.58 -2.42 -12.24
C TYR A 253 4.06 -2.66 -12.27
N LEU A 254 3.32 -1.97 -13.15
CA LEU A 254 1.87 -2.12 -13.41
C LEU A 254 1.54 -1.84 -14.88
#